data_AF-A0A2S6Q178-F1
#
_entry.id   AF-A0A2S6Q178-F1
#
_cell.length_a   1.000
_cell.length_b   1.000
_cell.length_c   1.000
_cell.angle_alpha   90.00
_cell.angle_beta   90.00
_cell.angle_gamma   90.00
#
_symmetry.space_group_name_H-M   'P 1'
#
loop_
_entity.id
_entity.type
_entity.pdbx_description
1 polymer ?
#
loop_
_entity_poly.entity_id
_entity_poly.type
_entity_poly.pdbx_seq_one_letter_code
_entity_poly.pdbx_strand_id
1 'polypeptide(L)'
;MPQHWMARARKPMANPSTGRPEKPVSGDYPNTVAVALILREQRHISGLTLRQLSHRVNYSVATLSAAASGKSLHRWEVVKAYAKGCNASPQLMTDLWERWQLASSDLNGTNSAPPTPRDSPEQTHSPQPPNGDPQDTKLRSQKRARTATNAAQKISAGNQPQAPLPRRSKGAPAQSFADTVGPEREVPFQDPTTTQRQRNAPSDPGNSLTALMRQARAMESSASTAPANPFATALTLCTTSDHFSELTRRLWQHSGLSLRDLSYQTRKTVYPISKSTFHAALNSNQLPPTEVLHALLVACAVPSDNWSLWHHTRTRLKLAQLVTPQEEHMSKIMMLRTDPVLRAAIVYIAVIVIAVFQVIFLVTAMFD
;
A
#
# COMPACT_ATOMS: atom_id res chain seq x y z
N MET A 1 10.37 -41.65 -21.97
CA MET A 1 11.52 -40.72 -21.97
C MET A 1 11.38 -39.78 -23.16
N PRO A 2 11.61 -38.46 -23.02
CA PRO A 2 12.93 -37.92 -22.66
C PRO A 2 12.94 -36.85 -21.56
N GLN A 3 13.95 -36.95 -20.69
CA GLN A 3 14.47 -35.90 -19.83
C GLN A 3 15.59 -35.17 -20.58
N HIS A 4 15.43 -33.88 -20.91
CA HIS A 4 16.50 -33.13 -21.60
C HIS A 4 16.80 -31.73 -21.02
N TRP A 5 16.25 -31.33 -19.87
CA TRP A 5 16.37 -29.94 -19.40
C TRP A 5 17.53 -29.66 -18.43
N MET A 6 18.37 -30.64 -18.08
CA MET A 6 19.57 -30.40 -17.27
C MET A 6 20.84 -30.31 -18.14
N ALA A 7 21.24 -29.09 -18.55
CA ALA A 7 22.65 -28.68 -18.69
C ALA A 7 22.82 -27.32 -19.38
N ARG A 8 22.56 -26.21 -18.65
CA ARG A 8 23.34 -24.98 -18.80
C ARG A 8 23.64 -24.42 -17.42
N ALA A 9 24.49 -25.15 -16.70
CA ALA A 9 25.15 -24.64 -15.51
C ALA A 9 26.04 -23.46 -15.92
N ARG A 10 25.58 -22.24 -15.66
CA ARG A 10 26.44 -21.06 -15.65
C ARG A 10 27.48 -21.28 -14.55
N LYS A 11 28.76 -21.11 -14.90
CA LYS A 11 29.90 -21.15 -13.97
C LYS A 11 29.54 -20.41 -12.68
N PRO A 12 29.67 -21.03 -11.49
CA PRO A 12 29.54 -20.31 -10.23
C PRO A 12 30.70 -19.33 -10.14
N MET A 13 30.42 -18.04 -10.30
CA MET A 13 31.37 -17.00 -9.94
C MET A 13 31.55 -17.04 -8.42
N ALA A 14 32.76 -17.35 -8.00
CA ALA A 14 33.16 -17.37 -6.61
C ALA A 14 33.13 -15.95 -6.00
N ASN A 15 32.32 -15.81 -4.93
CA ASN A 15 32.43 -14.92 -3.74
C ASN A 15 32.60 -13.38 -3.92
N PRO A 16 32.02 -12.53 -3.05
CA PRO A 16 32.17 -12.61 -1.59
C PRO A 16 30.92 -12.18 -0.78
N SER A 17 30.24 -13.12 -0.12
CA SER A 17 29.37 -12.76 1.00
C SER A 17 30.23 -12.64 2.27
N THR A 18 31.03 -11.58 2.39
CA THR A 18 31.74 -11.19 3.63
C THR A 18 30.78 -10.60 4.67
N GLY A 19 29.58 -11.18 4.78
CA GLY A 19 28.66 -10.95 5.87
C GLY A 19 28.89 -12.01 6.94
N ARG A 20 28.65 -11.65 8.21
CA ARG A 20 28.59 -12.62 9.30
C ARG A 20 27.72 -13.81 8.87
N PRO A 21 28.19 -15.06 9.04
CA PRO A 21 27.43 -16.25 8.62
C PRO A 21 26.02 -16.20 9.21
N GLU A 22 25.04 -16.53 8.38
CA GLU A 22 23.64 -16.52 8.80
C GLU A 22 23.43 -17.59 9.88
N LYS A 23 22.80 -17.18 10.99
CA LYS A 23 22.46 -18.12 12.07
C LYS A 23 21.53 -19.21 11.52
N PRO A 24 21.66 -20.46 11.99
CA PRO A 24 20.73 -21.52 11.63
C PRO A 24 19.29 -21.09 11.93
N VAL A 25 18.37 -21.48 11.04
CA VAL A 25 16.94 -21.22 11.21
C VAL A 25 16.47 -22.07 12.40
N SER A 26 16.03 -21.41 13.47
CA SER A 26 15.47 -22.04 14.66
C SER A 26 14.06 -21.50 14.84
N GLY A 27 13.08 -22.41 14.92
CA GLY A 27 11.69 -22.08 15.13
C GLY A 27 10.93 -23.30 15.63
N ASP A 28 9.93 -23.07 16.48
CA ASP A 28 9.13 -24.13 17.12
C ASP A 28 8.15 -24.77 16.13
N TYR A 29 7.88 -24.10 15.01
CA TYR A 29 6.90 -24.52 14.00
C TYR A 29 7.60 -24.96 12.71
N PRO A 30 7.51 -26.25 12.32
CA PRO A 30 8.23 -26.79 11.17
C PRO A 30 7.84 -26.11 9.86
N ASN A 31 6.56 -25.77 9.69
CA ASN A 31 6.07 -25.11 8.48
C ASN A 31 6.59 -23.65 8.34
N THR A 32 6.74 -22.93 9.46
CA THR A 32 7.34 -21.59 9.44
C THR A 32 8.83 -21.64 9.10
N VAL A 33 9.55 -22.64 9.63
CA VAL A 33 10.96 -22.89 9.30
C VAL A 33 11.12 -23.22 7.82
N ALA A 34 10.23 -24.05 7.25
CA ALA A 34 10.26 -24.40 5.84
C ALA A 34 10.10 -23.18 4.91
N VAL A 35 9.16 -22.28 5.21
CA VAL A 35 8.98 -21.03 4.46
C VAL A 35 10.25 -20.17 4.52
N ALA A 36 10.85 -20.01 5.71
CA ALA A 36 12.07 -19.22 5.88
C ALA A 36 13.27 -19.80 5.11
N LEU A 37 13.42 -21.13 5.07
CA LEU A 37 14.47 -21.80 4.30
C LEU A 37 14.32 -21.56 2.79
N ILE A 38 13.11 -21.66 2.25
CA ILE A 38 12.84 -21.36 0.83
C ILE A 38 13.21 -19.91 0.50
N LEU A 39 12.87 -18.96 1.38
CA LEU A 39 13.24 -17.54 1.19
C LEU A 39 14.75 -17.31 1.23
N ARG A 40 15.48 -18.01 2.10
CA ARG A 40 16.95 -17.92 2.14
C ARG A 40 17.59 -18.50 0.88
N GLU A 41 17.12 -19.66 0.46
CA GLU A 41 17.62 -20.33 -0.75
C GLU A 41 17.39 -19.46 -1.98
N GLN A 42 16.19 -18.89 -2.15
CA GLN A 42 15.92 -17.99 -3.27
C GLN A 42 16.78 -16.74 -3.26
N ARG A 43 17.03 -16.16 -2.07
CA ARG A 43 17.94 -15.02 -1.98
C ARG A 43 19.36 -15.41 -2.37
N HIS A 44 19.83 -16.58 -1.94
CA HIS A 44 21.15 -17.09 -2.28
C HIS A 44 21.29 -17.31 -3.80
N ILE A 45 20.32 -17.98 -4.44
CA ILE A 45 20.27 -18.16 -5.89
C ILE A 45 20.27 -16.82 -6.63
N SER A 46 19.55 -15.82 -6.10
CA SER A 46 19.48 -14.48 -6.70
C SER A 46 20.75 -13.63 -6.51
N GLY A 47 21.68 -14.05 -5.63
CA GLY A 47 22.90 -13.32 -5.32
C GLY A 47 22.68 -11.95 -4.64
N LEU A 48 21.50 -11.74 -4.01
CA LEU A 48 21.15 -10.45 -3.41
C LEU A 48 21.48 -10.40 -1.91
N THR A 49 22.03 -9.27 -1.49
CA THR A 49 22.09 -8.92 -0.06
C THR A 49 20.72 -8.47 0.44
N LEU A 50 20.44 -8.62 1.75
CA LEU A 50 19.19 -8.12 2.34
C LEU A 50 19.00 -6.59 2.14
N ARG A 51 20.09 -5.83 2.06
CA ARG A 51 20.05 -4.37 1.81
C ARG A 51 19.60 -4.06 0.38
N GLN A 52 20.16 -4.77 -0.61
CA GLN A 52 19.72 -4.64 -2.01
C GLN A 52 18.26 -5.07 -2.17
N LEU A 53 17.88 -6.18 -1.53
CA LEU A 53 16.49 -6.65 -1.56
C LEU A 53 15.54 -5.61 -0.95
N SER A 54 15.89 -5.03 0.20
CA SER A 54 15.14 -3.95 0.86
C SER A 54 14.86 -2.77 -0.07
N HIS A 55 15.87 -2.30 -0.82
CA HIS A 55 15.68 -1.23 -1.81
C HIS A 55 14.76 -1.62 -2.96
N ARG A 56 14.72 -2.90 -3.38
CA ARG A 56 13.83 -3.35 -4.47
C ARG A 56 12.37 -3.49 -4.04
N VAL A 57 12.13 -3.94 -2.81
CA VAL A 57 10.78 -4.28 -2.35
C VAL A 57 10.15 -3.23 -1.44
N ASN A 58 10.87 -2.15 -1.13
CA ASN A 58 10.45 -1.06 -0.24
C ASN A 58 10.05 -1.53 1.18
N TYR A 59 10.65 -2.62 1.67
CA TYR A 59 10.54 -3.09 3.05
C TYR A 59 11.85 -2.89 3.80
N SER A 60 11.78 -2.68 5.12
CA SER A 60 12.98 -2.52 5.93
C SER A 60 13.83 -3.80 5.97
N VAL A 61 15.16 -3.65 6.08
CA VAL A 61 16.09 -4.79 6.22
C VAL A 61 15.74 -5.66 7.43
N ALA A 62 15.30 -5.05 8.53
CA ALA A 62 14.88 -5.76 9.74
C ALA A 62 13.67 -6.67 9.48
N THR A 63 12.65 -6.18 8.75
CA THR A 63 11.46 -6.97 8.38
C THR A 63 11.83 -8.16 7.50
N LEU A 64 12.69 -7.96 6.50
CA LEU A 64 13.13 -9.04 5.60
C LEU A 64 14.00 -10.06 6.34
N SER A 65 14.87 -9.61 7.24
CA SER A 65 15.69 -10.49 8.08
C SER A 65 14.83 -11.31 9.03
N ALA A 66 13.80 -10.71 9.64
CA ALA A 66 12.86 -11.40 10.51
C ALA A 66 12.05 -12.46 9.73
N ALA A 67 11.57 -12.13 8.52
CA ALA A 67 10.89 -13.09 7.64
C ALA A 67 11.79 -14.29 7.27
N ALA A 68 13.07 -14.05 7.01
CA ALA A 68 14.05 -15.11 6.73
C ALA A 68 14.56 -15.85 7.98
N SER A 69 14.14 -15.46 9.19
CA SER A 69 14.67 -16.06 10.44
C SER A 69 13.98 -17.36 10.84
N GLY A 70 12.75 -17.59 10.38
CA GLY A 70 11.90 -18.72 10.78
C GLY A 70 11.31 -18.64 12.18
N LYS A 71 11.54 -17.53 12.91
CA LYS A 71 11.01 -17.34 14.28
C LYS A 71 9.55 -16.94 14.35
N SER A 72 9.06 -16.25 13.32
CA SER A 72 7.68 -15.76 13.25
C SER A 72 7.21 -15.74 11.80
N LEU A 73 5.98 -16.19 11.58
CA LEU A 73 5.35 -16.12 10.26
C LEU A 73 4.88 -14.69 10.00
N HIS A 74 5.47 -14.06 8.98
CA HIS A 74 5.06 -12.72 8.56
C HIS A 74 3.81 -12.79 7.68
N ARG A 75 3.11 -11.65 7.52
CA ARG A 75 1.98 -11.55 6.60
C ARG A 75 2.40 -11.91 5.16
N TRP A 76 1.46 -12.49 4.40
CA TRP A 76 1.72 -12.96 3.04
C TRP A 76 2.31 -11.89 2.13
N GLU A 77 1.92 -10.62 2.29
CA GLU A 77 2.41 -9.52 1.47
C GLU A 77 3.92 -9.36 1.57
N VAL A 78 4.50 -9.58 2.76
CA VAL A 78 5.95 -9.50 3.00
C VAL A 78 6.66 -10.69 2.35
N VAL A 79 6.11 -11.89 2.52
CA VAL A 79 6.67 -13.14 1.95
C VAL A 79 6.65 -13.08 0.42
N LYS A 80 5.52 -12.68 -0.16
CA LYS A 80 5.35 -12.48 -1.61
C LYS A 80 6.29 -11.40 -2.15
N ALA A 81 6.42 -10.27 -1.46
CA ALA A 81 7.33 -9.20 -1.88
C ALA A 81 8.79 -9.66 -1.85
N TYR A 82 9.21 -10.36 -0.79
CA TYR A 82 10.53 -10.96 -0.67
C TYR A 82 10.82 -11.89 -1.86
N ALA A 83 9.94 -12.87 -2.10
CA ALA A 83 10.10 -13.83 -3.19
C ALA A 83 10.14 -13.16 -4.58
N LYS A 84 9.26 -12.17 -4.81
CA LYS A 84 9.28 -11.37 -6.05
C LYS A 84 10.57 -10.57 -6.22
N GLY A 85 11.10 -9.97 -5.16
CA GLY A 85 12.36 -9.22 -5.21
C GLY A 85 13.58 -10.09 -5.55
N CYS A 86 13.50 -11.39 -5.24
CA CYS A 86 14.47 -12.41 -5.62
C CYS A 86 14.18 -13.05 -7.01
N ASN A 87 13.20 -12.57 -7.76
CA ASN A 87 12.77 -13.13 -9.05
C ASN A 87 12.32 -14.61 -8.97
N ALA A 88 11.63 -15.00 -7.90
CA ALA A 88 11.04 -16.33 -7.78
C ALA A 88 10.13 -16.67 -8.97
N SER A 89 10.18 -17.92 -9.43
CA SER A 89 9.31 -18.41 -10.51
C SER A 89 7.84 -18.43 -10.07
N PRO A 90 6.88 -18.37 -11.02
CA PRO A 90 5.46 -18.46 -10.69
C PRO A 90 5.09 -19.77 -9.96
N GLN A 91 5.72 -20.88 -10.34
CA GLN A 91 5.54 -22.19 -9.70
C GLN A 91 5.95 -22.14 -8.23
N LEU A 92 7.15 -21.61 -7.96
CA LEU A 92 7.62 -21.46 -6.58
C LEU A 92 6.73 -20.54 -5.75
N MET A 93 6.13 -19.52 -6.36
CA MET A 93 5.19 -18.62 -5.68
C MET A 93 3.94 -19.38 -5.20
N THR A 94 3.43 -20.32 -6.00
CA THR A 94 2.31 -21.19 -5.64
C THR A 94 2.68 -22.13 -4.49
N ASP A 95 3.83 -22.80 -4.58
CA ASP A 95 4.33 -23.70 -3.53
C ASP A 95 4.57 -22.94 -2.21
N LEU A 96 5.10 -21.71 -2.31
CA LEU A 96 5.33 -20.85 -1.15
C LEU A 96 4.01 -20.39 -0.51
N TRP A 97 2.98 -20.15 -1.32
CA TRP A 97 1.65 -19.78 -0.84
C TRP A 97 1.00 -20.92 -0.06
N GLU A 98 1.03 -22.14 -0.61
CA GLU A 98 0.49 -23.34 0.05
C GLU A 98 1.19 -23.60 1.39
N ARG A 99 2.53 -23.55 1.42
CA ARG A 99 3.31 -23.71 2.66
C ARG A 99 3.03 -22.60 3.68
N TRP A 100 2.82 -21.37 3.21
CA TRP A 100 2.47 -20.26 4.08
C TRP A 100 1.07 -20.45 4.70
N GLN A 101 0.10 -20.97 3.95
CA GLN A 101 -1.24 -21.29 4.46
C GLN A 101 -1.20 -22.39 5.53
N LEU A 102 -0.41 -23.44 5.32
CA LEU A 102 -0.19 -24.49 6.33
C LEU A 102 0.40 -23.91 7.61
N ALA A 103 1.47 -23.12 7.50
CA ALA A 103 2.10 -22.46 8.65
C ALA A 103 1.13 -21.50 9.38
N SER A 104 0.27 -20.79 8.65
CA SER A 104 -0.73 -19.89 9.22
C SER A 104 -1.80 -20.66 10.00
N SER A 105 -2.20 -21.82 9.48
CA SER A 105 -3.18 -22.70 10.13
C SER A 105 -2.63 -23.28 11.43
N ASP A 106 -1.35 -23.69 11.47
CA ASP A 106 -0.71 -24.18 12.70
C ASP A 106 -0.72 -23.14 13.83
N LEU A 107 -0.42 -21.88 13.50
CA LEU A 107 -0.39 -20.78 14.47
C LEU A 107 -1.79 -20.39 14.98
N ASN A 108 -2.84 -20.61 14.17
CA ASN A 108 -4.21 -20.38 14.60
C ASN A 108 -4.76 -21.56 15.42
N GLY A 109 -4.33 -22.78 15.12
CA GLY A 109 -4.71 -24.00 15.83
C GLY A 109 -4.20 -24.03 17.28
N THR A 110 -2.98 -23.55 17.53
CA THR A 110 -2.43 -23.49 18.90
C THR A 110 -3.16 -22.50 19.81
N ASN A 111 -3.77 -21.45 19.25
CA ASN A 111 -4.63 -20.53 20.01
C ASN A 111 -6.04 -21.09 20.28
N SER A 112 -6.40 -22.22 19.65
CA SER A 112 -7.73 -22.83 19.78
C SER A 112 -7.72 -24.09 20.65
N ALA A 113 -6.57 -24.53 21.15
CA ALA A 113 -6.54 -25.53 22.21
C ALA A 113 -7.21 -24.91 23.45
N PRO A 114 -8.33 -25.46 23.96
CA PRO A 114 -8.88 -25.05 25.24
C PRO A 114 -7.75 -25.13 26.27
N PRO A 115 -7.61 -24.18 27.20
CA PRO A 115 -6.69 -24.37 28.32
C PRO A 115 -7.08 -25.71 28.94
N THR A 116 -6.22 -26.71 28.79
CA THR A 116 -6.41 -27.98 29.48
C THR A 116 -6.61 -27.61 30.94
N PRO A 117 -7.69 -28.10 31.60
CA PRO A 117 -7.82 -27.99 33.04
C PRO A 117 -6.54 -28.55 33.62
N ARG A 118 -5.67 -27.66 34.09
CA ARG A 118 -4.44 -28.04 34.74
C ARG A 118 -4.91 -28.68 36.03
N ASP A 119 -4.93 -30.00 36.05
CA ASP A 119 -5.10 -30.80 37.25
C ASP A 119 -4.19 -30.19 38.32
N SER A 120 -4.86 -29.61 39.30
CA SER A 120 -4.24 -29.15 40.52
C SER A 120 -4.12 -30.36 41.42
N PRO A 121 -2.91 -30.85 41.73
CA PRO A 121 -2.62 -31.28 43.07
C PRO A 121 -2.08 -30.05 43.82
N GLU A 122 -3.01 -29.43 44.54
CA GLU A 122 -2.88 -29.13 45.95
C GLU A 122 -1.46 -29.13 46.58
N GLN A 123 -1.13 -27.97 47.15
CA GLN A 123 -0.31 -27.70 48.33
C GLN A 123 1.23 -27.51 48.25
N THR A 124 1.59 -26.26 48.56
CA THR A 124 2.51 -25.87 49.64
C THR A 124 3.99 -26.23 49.49
N HIS A 125 4.79 -25.27 49.03
CA HIS A 125 5.94 -24.73 49.77
C HIS A 125 6.52 -23.51 49.03
N SER A 126 6.33 -22.33 49.61
CA SER A 126 7.08 -21.13 49.24
C SER A 126 8.55 -21.29 49.64
N PRO A 127 9.52 -21.10 48.73
CA PRO A 127 10.89 -20.82 49.13
C PRO A 127 10.92 -19.40 49.67
N GLN A 128 11.12 -19.32 50.98
CA GLN A 128 11.44 -18.10 51.71
C GLN A 128 12.62 -17.39 51.03
N PRO A 129 12.54 -16.07 50.75
CA PRO A 129 13.71 -15.32 50.29
C PRO A 129 14.74 -15.27 51.42
N PRO A 130 16.05 -15.44 51.12
CA PRO A 130 17.07 -15.18 52.12
C PRO A 130 16.99 -13.71 52.54
N ASN A 131 16.95 -13.48 53.85
CA ASN A 131 17.11 -12.16 54.47
C ASN A 131 18.35 -11.48 53.88
N GLY A 132 18.13 -10.49 53.02
CA GLY A 132 19.14 -9.60 52.48
C GLY A 132 18.84 -8.17 52.95
N ASP A 133 19.87 -7.53 53.50
CA ASP A 133 19.83 -6.27 54.23
C ASP A 133 19.06 -5.10 53.56
N PRO A 134 18.32 -4.26 54.32
CA PRO A 134 17.56 -3.13 53.80
C PRO A 134 18.37 -1.90 53.30
N GLN A 135 19.68 -2.01 53.08
CA GLN A 135 20.53 -0.81 52.90
C GLN A 135 20.87 -0.43 51.43
N ASP A 136 20.67 -1.29 50.43
CA ASP A 136 21.22 -1.03 49.08
C ASP A 136 20.24 -0.50 48.00
N THR A 137 18.94 -0.42 48.29
CA THR A 137 17.94 0.09 47.32
C THR A 137 17.86 1.61 47.23
N LYS A 138 18.49 2.36 48.15
CA LYS A 138 18.52 3.84 48.11
C LYS A 138 19.60 4.43 47.18
N LEU A 139 20.66 3.69 46.84
CA LEU A 139 21.76 4.22 46.02
C LEU A 139 21.45 4.25 44.52
N ARG A 140 20.59 3.34 44.04
CA ARG A 140 20.27 3.23 42.60
C ARG A 140 19.21 4.24 42.14
N SER A 141 18.33 4.66 43.04
CA SER A 141 17.28 5.66 42.80
C SER A 141 17.83 7.10 42.73
N GLN A 142 18.86 7.42 43.52
CA GLN A 142 19.49 8.75 43.50
C GLN A 142 20.36 8.99 42.25
N LYS A 143 20.93 7.94 41.65
CA LYS A 143 21.80 8.08 40.46
C LYS A 143 21.02 8.38 39.17
N ARG A 144 19.72 8.07 39.11
CA ARG A 144 18.85 8.45 37.98
C ARG A 144 18.25 9.86 38.11
N ALA A 145 18.12 10.39 39.32
CA ALA A 145 17.63 11.77 39.54
C ALA A 145 18.69 12.85 39.22
N ARG A 146 19.99 12.55 39.38
CA ARG A 146 21.08 13.52 39.12
C ARG A 146 21.40 13.76 37.65
N THR A 147 21.04 12.85 36.74
CA THR A 147 21.33 13.03 35.30
C THR A 147 20.27 13.89 34.59
N ALA A 148 19.10 14.08 35.19
CA ALA A 148 18.03 14.90 34.62
C ALA A 148 18.18 16.41 34.94
N THR A 149 18.83 16.78 36.04
CA THR A 149 18.96 18.18 36.45
C THR A 149 20.13 18.93 35.79
N ASN A 150 21.18 18.23 35.35
CA ASN A 150 22.33 18.88 34.68
C ASN A 150 22.11 19.19 33.19
N ALA A 151 21.03 18.69 32.57
CA ALA A 151 20.69 19.01 31.18
C ALA A 151 19.87 20.30 31.03
N ALA A 152 19.24 20.79 32.11
CA ALA A 152 18.40 21.98 32.08
C ALA A 152 19.16 23.29 32.39
N GLN A 153 20.40 23.22 32.88
CA GLN A 153 21.14 24.40 33.38
C GLN A 153 22.16 24.99 32.38
N LYS A 154 22.21 24.49 31.13
CA LYS A 154 23.17 24.95 30.10
C LYS A 154 22.56 25.77 28.95
N ILE A 155 21.36 26.35 29.15
CA ILE A 155 20.70 27.21 28.13
C ILE A 155 20.46 28.65 28.62
N SER A 156 20.79 28.99 29.87
CA SER A 156 20.55 30.33 30.42
C SER A 156 21.85 31.04 30.80
N ALA A 157 22.64 31.44 29.80
CA ALA A 157 23.71 32.41 29.98
C ALA A 157 23.97 33.21 28.69
N GLY A 158 23.42 34.43 28.65
CA GLY A 158 24.03 35.62 28.03
C GLY A 158 24.08 35.74 26.51
N ASN A 159 23.12 36.47 25.92
CA ASN A 159 23.43 37.70 25.16
C ASN A 159 22.18 38.38 24.57
N GLN A 160 21.75 39.47 25.22
CA GLN A 160 21.20 40.68 24.60
C GLN A 160 21.90 41.85 25.31
N PRO A 161 22.06 43.06 24.72
CA PRO A 161 21.29 43.63 23.61
C PRO A 161 22.14 44.38 22.55
N GLN A 162 21.54 44.75 21.42
CA GLN A 162 21.48 46.15 20.94
C GLN A 162 20.72 46.26 19.62
N ALA A 163 19.75 47.17 19.61
CA ALA A 163 19.01 47.62 18.44
C ALA A 163 19.78 48.74 17.72
N PRO A 164 19.72 48.83 16.38
CA PRO A 164 19.99 50.06 15.66
C PRO A 164 18.72 50.67 15.05
N LEU A 165 18.68 52.00 15.17
CA LEU A 165 17.73 53.01 14.72
C LEU A 165 17.38 53.01 13.20
N PRO A 166 16.31 53.74 12.79
CA PRO A 166 15.82 53.77 11.41
C PRO A 166 16.66 54.67 10.50
N ARG A 167 16.94 54.21 9.27
CA ARG A 167 17.63 55.00 8.23
C ARG A 167 16.68 55.39 7.09
N ARG A 168 16.19 56.62 7.24
CA ARG A 168 16.11 57.72 6.25
C ARG A 168 16.10 57.39 4.74
N SER A 169 15.03 57.86 4.13
CA SER A 169 14.77 58.18 2.71
C SER A 169 15.90 58.85 1.93
N LYS A 170 16.05 58.47 0.65
CA LYS A 170 16.54 59.20 -0.55
C LYS A 170 16.66 58.14 -1.65
N GLY A 171 16.26 58.27 -2.90
CA GLY A 171 15.71 59.32 -3.75
C GLY A 171 15.68 58.71 -5.15
N ALA A 172 14.74 59.13 -5.99
CA ALA A 172 14.69 58.80 -7.42
C ALA A 172 15.99 59.24 -8.13
N PRO A 173 16.26 58.72 -9.35
CA PRO A 173 15.88 59.54 -10.49
C PRO A 173 15.30 58.76 -11.69
N ALA A 174 14.59 59.53 -12.49
CA ALA A 174 14.06 59.21 -13.82
C ALA A 174 15.16 59.28 -14.89
N GLN A 175 15.12 58.34 -15.86
CA GLN A 175 15.61 58.45 -17.25
C GLN A 175 14.75 57.44 -18.06
N SER A 176 13.84 57.80 -18.97
CA SER A 176 14.00 58.46 -20.28
C SER A 176 14.95 57.72 -21.23
N PHE A 177 14.41 57.18 -22.33
CA PHE A 177 14.97 56.90 -23.68
C PHE A 177 14.11 55.76 -24.27
N ALA A 178 13.10 56.04 -25.11
CA ALA A 178 13.14 56.37 -26.55
C ALA A 178 13.49 55.17 -27.45
N ASP A 179 12.67 55.07 -28.51
CA ASP A 179 12.66 54.15 -29.64
C ASP A 179 14.03 53.75 -30.20
N THR A 180 14.16 52.50 -30.66
CA THR A 180 14.95 52.17 -31.86
C THR A 180 14.40 50.91 -32.55
N VAL A 181 14.21 51.08 -33.86
CA VAL A 181 13.75 50.18 -34.90
C VAL A 181 14.84 49.18 -35.34
N GLY A 182 14.48 47.89 -35.46
CA GLY A 182 15.00 46.83 -36.37
C GLY A 182 16.53 46.61 -36.57
N PRO A 183 16.97 45.66 -37.42
CA PRO A 183 16.26 44.58 -38.13
C PRO A 183 16.90 43.17 -37.94
N GLU A 184 16.23 42.18 -38.54
CA GLU A 184 16.71 40.90 -39.10
C GLU A 184 18.02 40.26 -38.60
N ARG A 185 17.89 39.02 -38.10
CA ARG A 185 18.90 37.98 -38.32
C ARG A 185 18.24 36.61 -38.48
N GLU A 186 18.16 36.18 -39.73
CA GLU A 186 18.11 34.78 -40.14
C GLU A 186 19.37 34.04 -39.69
N VAL A 187 19.24 32.86 -39.09
CA VAL A 187 20.04 31.64 -39.39
C VAL A 187 19.39 30.41 -38.70
N PRO A 188 19.69 29.16 -39.11
CA PRO A 188 18.64 28.24 -39.56
C PRO A 188 18.64 26.91 -38.80
N PHE A 189 17.78 25.99 -39.26
CA PHE A 189 17.99 24.54 -39.19
C PHE A 189 17.71 23.86 -37.84
N GLN A 190 16.54 23.23 -37.73
CA GLN A 190 16.30 22.14 -36.79
C GLN A 190 15.77 20.93 -37.58
N ASP A 191 16.57 19.86 -37.56
CA ASP A 191 16.18 18.53 -38.05
C ASP A 191 15.08 17.90 -37.18
N PRO A 192 14.16 17.12 -37.77
CA PRO A 192 13.07 16.46 -37.06
C PRO A 192 13.42 15.00 -36.77
N THR A 193 13.85 14.66 -35.55
CA THR A 193 13.76 13.26 -35.08
C THR A 193 13.81 13.18 -33.56
N THR A 194 12.66 13.14 -32.90
CA THR A 194 12.51 12.39 -31.65
C THR A 194 11.08 11.88 -31.54
N THR A 195 10.83 10.73 -32.17
CA THR A 195 9.65 9.90 -31.94
C THR A 195 9.79 9.24 -30.55
N GLN A 196 9.58 10.01 -29.49
CA GLN A 196 9.42 9.45 -28.15
C GLN A 196 7.99 8.93 -28.01
N ARG A 197 7.84 7.67 -28.41
CA ARG A 197 6.65 6.81 -28.31
C ARG A 197 6.21 6.67 -26.85
N GLN A 198 5.55 7.71 -26.33
CA GLN A 198 4.71 7.62 -25.13
C GLN A 198 3.55 6.68 -25.42
N ARG A 199 3.63 5.45 -24.90
CA ARG A 199 2.47 4.58 -24.71
C ARG A 199 1.65 5.14 -23.55
N ASN A 200 0.90 6.21 -23.78
CA ASN A 200 -0.27 6.51 -22.98
C ASN A 200 -1.46 6.03 -23.79
N ALA A 201 -2.06 4.93 -23.35
CA ALA A 201 -3.36 4.50 -23.85
C ALA A 201 -4.37 5.65 -23.63
N PRO A 202 -5.30 5.89 -24.56
CA PRO A 202 -6.32 6.91 -24.39
C PRO A 202 -7.21 6.49 -23.22
N SER A 203 -7.07 7.19 -22.09
CA SER A 203 -8.09 7.18 -21.05
C SER A 203 -9.40 7.62 -21.69
N ASP A 204 -10.41 6.76 -21.62
CA ASP A 204 -11.74 6.97 -22.16
C ASP A 204 -12.25 8.37 -21.75
N PRO A 205 -12.48 9.31 -22.71
CA PRO A 205 -12.83 10.70 -22.39
C PRO A 205 -14.16 10.83 -21.63
N GLY A 206 -14.99 9.78 -21.62
CA GLY A 206 -16.20 9.69 -20.81
C GLY A 206 -15.97 9.52 -19.30
N ASN A 207 -14.78 9.08 -18.87
CA ASN A 207 -14.46 8.78 -17.47
C ASN A 207 -13.53 9.82 -16.83
N SER A 208 -13.44 11.03 -17.38
CA SER A 208 -12.67 12.12 -16.78
C SER A 208 -13.56 12.94 -15.85
N LEU A 209 -13.15 13.15 -14.58
CA LEU A 209 -13.88 14.05 -13.67
C LEU A 209 -14.06 15.45 -14.26
N THR A 210 -13.09 15.91 -15.07
CA THR A 210 -13.17 17.19 -15.79
C THR A 210 -14.33 17.23 -16.78
N ALA A 211 -14.64 16.09 -17.43
CA ALA A 211 -15.82 15.96 -18.29
C ALA A 211 -17.10 16.01 -17.44
N LEU A 212 -17.13 15.32 -16.30
CA LEU A 212 -18.28 15.37 -15.38
C LEU A 212 -18.54 16.78 -14.82
N MET A 213 -17.49 17.52 -14.42
CA MET A 213 -17.65 18.90 -13.95
C MET A 213 -18.07 19.85 -15.07
N ARG A 214 -17.59 19.63 -16.31
CA ARG A 214 -18.04 20.39 -17.48
C ARG A 214 -19.51 20.09 -17.79
N GLN A 215 -19.92 18.83 -17.69
CA GLN A 215 -21.31 18.39 -17.87
C GLN A 215 -22.24 18.97 -16.79
N ALA A 216 -21.81 18.95 -15.52
CA ALA A 216 -22.52 19.58 -14.42
C ALA A 216 -22.75 21.08 -14.68
N ARG A 217 -21.69 21.79 -15.11
CA ARG A 217 -21.77 23.22 -15.43
C ARG A 217 -22.66 23.51 -16.64
N ALA A 218 -22.70 22.62 -17.63
CA ALA A 218 -23.60 22.72 -18.78
C ALA A 218 -25.07 22.49 -18.39
N MET A 219 -25.34 21.56 -17.48
CA MET A 219 -26.68 21.36 -16.90
C MET A 219 -27.12 22.58 -16.09
N GLU A 220 -26.22 23.18 -15.30
CA GLU A 220 -26.48 24.41 -14.53
C GLU A 220 -26.76 25.60 -15.44
N SER A 221 -26.05 25.76 -16.56
CA SER A 221 -26.34 26.83 -17.53
C SER A 221 -27.71 26.69 -18.22
N SER A 222 -28.31 25.50 -18.17
CA SER A 222 -29.62 25.21 -18.79
C SER A 222 -30.79 25.35 -17.80
N ALA A 223 -30.53 25.27 -16.50
CA ALA A 223 -31.54 25.33 -15.44
C ALA A 223 -31.56 26.73 -14.80
N SER A 224 -32.51 27.57 -15.22
CA SER A 224 -32.59 29.00 -14.86
C SER A 224 -33.11 29.29 -13.42
N THR A 225 -32.85 28.43 -12.42
CA THR A 225 -33.32 28.70 -11.05
C THR A 225 -32.34 28.18 -9.99
N ALA A 226 -31.78 29.12 -9.23
CA ALA A 226 -30.87 28.98 -8.07
C ALA A 226 -29.42 28.49 -8.35
N PRO A 227 -28.42 29.01 -7.61
CA PRO A 227 -27.05 28.55 -7.70
C PRO A 227 -26.94 27.16 -7.05
N ALA A 228 -27.12 26.11 -7.84
CA ALA A 228 -26.78 24.75 -7.41
C ALA A 228 -25.29 24.72 -7.04
N ASN A 229 -24.97 24.21 -5.87
CA ASN A 229 -23.58 24.02 -5.45
C ASN A 229 -22.92 23.06 -6.46
N PRO A 230 -21.88 23.46 -7.21
CA PRO A 230 -21.30 22.63 -8.27
C PRO A 230 -20.74 21.30 -7.72
N PHE A 231 -20.40 21.25 -6.42
CA PHE A 231 -20.03 20.01 -5.76
C PHE A 231 -21.20 19.05 -5.61
N ALA A 232 -22.41 19.53 -5.37
CA ALA A 232 -23.59 18.68 -5.25
C ALA A 232 -23.89 17.96 -6.58
N THR A 233 -23.85 18.71 -7.69
CA THR A 233 -23.98 18.16 -9.04
C THR A 233 -22.86 17.18 -9.37
N ALA A 234 -21.61 17.48 -8.98
CA ALA A 234 -20.50 16.56 -9.20
C ALA A 234 -20.64 15.25 -8.37
N LEU A 235 -21.15 15.34 -7.13
CA LEU A 235 -21.38 14.19 -6.26
C LEU A 235 -22.49 13.27 -6.76
N THR A 236 -23.55 13.82 -7.39
CA THR A 236 -24.62 12.99 -7.96
C THR A 236 -24.12 12.21 -9.17
N LEU A 237 -23.24 12.80 -9.98
CA LEU A 237 -22.63 12.20 -11.17
C LEU A 237 -21.49 11.20 -10.86
N CYS A 238 -21.01 11.13 -9.61
CA CYS A 238 -19.94 10.20 -9.25
C CYS A 238 -20.39 8.73 -9.29
N THR A 239 -19.84 7.96 -10.23
CA THR A 239 -20.13 6.53 -10.43
C THR A 239 -18.99 5.61 -9.98
N THR A 240 -17.76 6.13 -9.82
CA THR A 240 -16.58 5.33 -9.45
C THR A 240 -15.92 5.86 -8.16
N SER A 241 -15.14 5.01 -7.49
CA SER A 241 -14.32 5.40 -6.34
C SER A 241 -13.29 6.47 -6.68
N ASP A 242 -12.75 6.41 -7.90
CA ASP A 242 -11.65 7.26 -8.35
C ASP A 242 -12.13 8.71 -8.53
N HIS A 243 -13.33 8.87 -9.09
CA HIS A 243 -14.01 10.18 -9.16
C HIS A 243 -14.26 10.76 -7.78
N PHE A 244 -14.68 9.92 -6.82
CA PHE A 244 -14.92 10.36 -5.45
C PHE A 244 -13.63 10.80 -4.74
N SER A 245 -12.55 10.01 -4.86
CA SER A 245 -11.25 10.37 -4.29
C SER A 245 -10.69 11.65 -4.90
N GLU A 246 -10.82 11.85 -6.21
CA GLU A 246 -10.41 13.11 -6.85
C GLU A 246 -11.26 14.31 -6.38
N LEU A 247 -12.58 14.14 -6.18
CA LEU A 247 -13.41 15.21 -5.60
C LEU A 247 -12.99 15.55 -4.17
N THR A 248 -12.71 14.55 -3.31
CA THR A 248 -12.22 14.83 -1.94
C THR A 248 -10.87 15.55 -1.96
N ARG A 249 -9.99 15.22 -2.92
CA ARG A 249 -8.70 15.88 -3.10
C ARG A 249 -8.86 17.32 -3.56
N ARG A 250 -9.75 17.59 -4.53
CA ARG A 250 -10.04 18.96 -4.99
C ARG A 250 -10.68 19.81 -3.90
N LEU A 251 -11.62 19.25 -3.14
CA LEU A 251 -12.22 19.93 -1.99
C LEU A 251 -11.12 20.37 -1.01
N TRP A 252 -10.20 19.46 -0.68
CA TRP A 252 -9.07 19.77 0.18
C TRP A 252 -8.15 20.84 -0.42
N GLN A 253 -7.76 20.71 -1.69
CA GLN A 253 -6.92 21.70 -2.38
C GLN A 253 -7.55 23.10 -2.40
N HIS A 254 -8.87 23.19 -2.62
CA HIS A 254 -9.60 24.46 -2.59
C HIS A 254 -9.66 25.08 -1.20
N SER A 255 -9.62 24.29 -0.13
CA SER A 255 -9.56 24.83 1.24
C SER A 255 -8.21 25.47 1.59
N GLY A 256 -7.15 25.23 0.81
CA GLY A 256 -5.82 25.79 1.06
C GLY A 256 -5.11 25.27 2.32
N LEU A 257 -5.67 24.29 3.01
CA LEU A 257 -5.13 23.74 4.25
C LEU A 257 -3.96 22.78 3.98
N SER A 258 -2.87 22.89 4.75
CA SER A 258 -1.83 21.86 4.69
C SER A 258 -2.29 20.56 5.39
N LEU A 259 -1.65 19.42 5.09
CA LEU A 259 -1.94 18.17 5.81
C LEU A 259 -1.70 18.29 7.32
N ARG A 260 -0.79 19.17 7.76
CA ARG A 260 -0.55 19.42 9.19
C ARG A 260 -1.72 20.16 9.81
N ASP A 261 -2.21 21.19 9.13
CA ASP A 261 -3.35 21.99 9.59
C ASP A 261 -4.61 21.14 9.66
N LEU A 262 -4.82 20.25 8.69
CA LEU A 262 -5.94 19.33 8.68
C LEU A 262 -5.90 18.35 9.88
N SER A 263 -4.71 17.81 10.20
CA SER A 263 -4.53 16.97 11.41
C SER A 263 -4.70 17.75 12.72
N TYR A 264 -4.35 19.04 12.72
CA TYR A 264 -4.50 19.92 13.88
C TYR A 264 -5.98 20.29 14.11
N GLN A 265 -6.70 20.66 13.05
CA GLN A 265 -8.13 20.99 13.11
C GLN A 265 -8.95 19.78 13.58
N THR A 266 -8.61 18.58 13.12
CA THR A 266 -9.34 17.35 13.49
C THR A 266 -9.02 16.86 14.91
N ARG A 267 -7.85 17.19 15.45
CA ARG A 267 -7.57 17.00 16.89
C ARG A 267 -8.39 17.93 17.78
N LYS A 268 -8.79 19.10 17.26
CA LYS A 268 -9.66 20.03 17.95
C LYS A 268 -11.13 19.55 17.93
N THR A 269 -11.48 18.68 16.99
CA THR A 269 -12.79 18.03 16.92
C THR A 269 -12.76 16.64 17.56
N VAL A 270 -13.91 15.96 17.62
CA VAL A 270 -14.12 14.73 18.39
C VAL A 270 -13.26 13.53 17.91
N TYR A 271 -12.69 13.59 16.71
CA TYR A 271 -11.96 12.46 16.09
C TYR A 271 -10.52 12.83 15.72
N PRO A 272 -9.53 12.51 16.59
CA PRO A 272 -8.13 12.77 16.29
C PRO A 272 -7.61 11.79 15.22
N ILE A 273 -7.44 12.28 14.01
CA ILE A 273 -6.91 11.49 12.89
C ILE A 273 -5.45 11.89 12.60
N SER A 274 -4.62 10.89 12.37
CA SER A 274 -3.19 11.10 12.11
C SER A 274 -2.92 11.65 10.69
N LYS A 275 -1.81 12.38 10.52
CA LYS A 275 -1.38 12.88 9.21
C LYS A 275 -1.20 11.76 8.17
N SER A 276 -0.67 10.62 8.58
CA SER A 276 -0.47 9.47 7.68
C SER A 276 -1.79 8.87 7.23
N THR A 277 -2.82 8.85 8.09
CA THR A 277 -4.16 8.40 7.74
C THR A 277 -4.81 9.29 6.68
N PHE A 278 -4.70 10.62 6.81
CA PHE A 278 -5.18 11.54 5.76
C PHE A 278 -4.43 11.37 4.45
N HIS A 279 -3.10 11.22 4.52
CA HIS A 279 -2.28 10.99 3.34
C HIS A 279 -2.65 9.68 2.63
N ALA A 280 -2.90 8.61 3.39
CA ALA A 280 -3.35 7.34 2.84
C ALA A 280 -4.72 7.48 2.18
N ALA A 281 -5.69 8.11 2.86
CA ALA A 281 -7.05 8.28 2.36
C ALA A 281 -7.12 9.12 1.08
N LEU A 282 -6.39 10.25 1.00
CA LEU A 282 -6.41 11.17 -0.15
C LEU A 282 -5.62 10.65 -1.36
N ASN A 283 -4.62 9.79 -1.15
CA ASN A 283 -3.81 9.23 -2.23
C ASN A 283 -4.22 7.81 -2.63
N SER A 284 -5.02 7.12 -1.81
CA SER A 284 -5.54 5.82 -2.18
C SER A 284 -6.61 5.94 -3.25
N ASN A 285 -6.63 4.97 -4.17
CA ASN A 285 -7.74 4.77 -5.10
C ASN A 285 -8.97 4.12 -4.44
N GLN A 286 -8.98 4.07 -3.10
CA GLN A 286 -10.04 3.44 -2.32
C GLN A 286 -10.93 4.52 -1.70
N LEU A 287 -12.19 4.17 -1.47
CA LEU A 287 -13.13 5.04 -0.78
C LEU A 287 -12.61 5.31 0.64
N PRO A 288 -12.47 6.57 1.07
CA PRO A 288 -12.02 6.90 2.42
C PRO A 288 -13.00 6.31 3.45
N PRO A 289 -12.55 5.87 4.63
CA PRO A 289 -13.45 5.43 5.69
C PRO A 289 -14.34 6.58 6.16
N THR A 290 -15.48 6.24 6.76
CA THR A 290 -16.55 7.19 7.07
C THR A 290 -16.08 8.25 8.06
N GLU A 291 -15.25 7.87 9.04
CA GLU A 291 -14.71 8.82 10.03
C GLU A 291 -13.72 9.80 9.39
N VAL A 292 -12.86 9.32 8.49
CA VAL A 292 -11.89 10.17 7.78
C VAL A 292 -12.59 11.16 6.85
N LEU A 293 -13.63 10.71 6.14
CA LEU A 293 -14.43 11.61 5.31
C LEU A 293 -15.11 12.69 6.16
N HIS A 294 -15.74 12.30 7.26
CA HIS A 294 -16.41 13.25 8.15
C HIS A 294 -15.43 14.29 8.72
N ALA A 295 -14.28 13.83 9.21
CA ALA A 295 -13.23 14.70 9.73
C ALA A 295 -12.69 15.67 8.67
N LEU A 296 -12.58 15.22 7.42
CA LEU A 296 -12.17 16.07 6.29
C LEU A 296 -13.22 17.16 5.99
N LEU A 297 -14.51 16.81 5.96
CA LEU A 297 -15.60 17.77 5.73
C LEU A 297 -15.64 18.85 6.81
N VAL A 298 -15.46 18.44 8.07
CA VAL A 298 -15.38 19.35 9.22
C VAL A 298 -14.16 20.26 9.12
N ALA A 299 -12.97 19.72 8.81
CA ALA A 299 -11.74 20.49 8.70
C ALA A 299 -11.77 21.49 7.54
N CYS A 300 -12.38 21.12 6.41
CA CYS A 300 -12.56 22.00 5.25
C CYS A 300 -13.72 23.00 5.40
N ALA A 301 -14.36 23.06 6.59
CA ALA A 301 -15.50 23.95 6.87
C ALA A 301 -16.64 23.83 5.86
N VAL A 302 -16.91 22.62 5.36
CA VAL A 302 -18.04 22.37 4.47
C VAL A 302 -19.33 22.55 5.26
N PRO A 303 -20.34 23.29 4.74
CA PRO A 303 -21.64 23.42 5.42
C PRO A 303 -22.27 22.06 5.70
N SER A 304 -22.82 21.91 6.90
CA SER A 304 -23.45 20.66 7.39
C SER A 304 -24.55 20.15 6.48
N ASP A 305 -25.24 21.05 5.79
CA ASP A 305 -26.35 20.74 4.87
C ASP A 305 -25.91 19.83 3.72
N ASN A 306 -24.62 19.88 3.37
CA ASN A 306 -24.04 19.07 2.30
C ASN A 306 -23.44 17.75 2.79
N TRP A 307 -23.29 17.54 4.10
CA TRP A 307 -22.58 16.36 4.63
C TRP A 307 -23.30 15.06 4.27
N SER A 308 -24.63 15.06 4.34
CA SER A 308 -25.47 13.91 4.00
C SER A 308 -25.22 13.45 2.56
N LEU A 309 -25.05 14.38 1.62
CA LEU A 309 -24.80 14.08 0.21
C LEU A 309 -23.45 13.38 0.02
N TRP A 310 -22.39 13.84 0.68
CA TRP A 310 -21.07 13.19 0.65
C TRP A 310 -21.13 11.77 1.21
N HIS A 311 -21.78 11.58 2.37
CA HIS A 311 -21.92 10.28 2.99
C HIS A 311 -22.81 9.33 2.17
N HIS A 312 -23.88 9.83 1.56
CA HIS A 312 -24.77 9.05 0.71
C HIS A 312 -24.07 8.60 -0.57
N THR A 313 -23.37 9.50 -1.28
CA THR A 313 -22.58 9.14 -2.48
C THR A 313 -21.53 8.08 -2.15
N ARG A 314 -20.80 8.23 -1.04
CA ARG A 314 -19.85 7.21 -0.58
C ARG A 314 -20.54 5.86 -0.35
N THR A 315 -21.69 5.85 0.31
CA THR A 315 -22.45 4.63 0.62
C THR A 315 -22.94 3.95 -0.66
N ARG A 316 -23.47 4.73 -1.60
CA ARG A 316 -23.88 4.26 -2.93
C ARG A 316 -22.71 3.60 -3.67
N LEU A 317 -21.54 4.24 -3.68
CA LEU A 317 -20.33 3.69 -4.30
C LEU A 317 -19.84 2.42 -3.59
N LYS A 318 -19.95 2.37 -2.26
CA LYS A 318 -19.57 1.18 -1.49
C LYS A 318 -20.52 0.01 -1.76
N LEU A 319 -21.82 0.26 -1.85
CA LEU A 319 -22.80 -0.74 -2.26
C LEU A 319 -22.55 -1.21 -3.69
N ALA A 320 -22.26 -0.30 -4.62
CA ALA A 320 -21.87 -0.68 -5.98
C ALA A 320 -20.65 -1.62 -5.99
N GLN A 321 -19.62 -1.34 -5.19
CA GLN A 321 -18.45 -2.24 -5.02
C GLN A 321 -18.79 -3.60 -4.40
N LEU A 322 -19.84 -3.67 -3.57
CA LEU A 322 -20.32 -4.92 -2.94
C LEU A 322 -21.32 -5.68 -3.82
N VAL A 323 -21.91 -5.04 -4.82
CA VAL A 323 -22.73 -5.67 -5.86
C VAL A 323 -21.86 -6.17 -7.03
N THR A 324 -20.73 -5.52 -7.31
CA THR A 324 -19.76 -5.96 -8.33
C THR A 324 -18.69 -6.99 -7.92
N PRO A 325 -18.60 -7.57 -6.70
CA PRO A 325 -17.46 -8.41 -6.30
C PRO A 325 -17.47 -9.80 -6.94
N GLN A 326 -18.47 -10.14 -7.75
CA GLN A 326 -18.49 -11.38 -8.51
C GLN A 326 -17.74 -11.28 -9.84
N GLU A 327 -17.57 -10.10 -10.45
CA GLU A 327 -16.96 -9.97 -11.77
C GLU A 327 -15.44 -10.11 -11.77
N GLU A 328 -14.69 -9.67 -10.75
CA GLU A 328 -13.24 -9.90 -10.73
C GLU A 328 -12.88 -11.36 -10.38
N HIS A 329 -13.67 -12.01 -9.53
CA HIS A 329 -13.51 -13.44 -9.26
C HIS A 329 -13.96 -14.26 -10.47
N MET A 330 -15.07 -13.89 -11.13
CA MET A 330 -15.46 -14.48 -12.40
C MET A 330 -14.54 -14.11 -13.55
N SER A 331 -13.83 -12.98 -13.54
CA SER A 331 -12.85 -12.65 -14.58
C SER A 331 -11.55 -13.41 -14.38
N LYS A 332 -11.21 -13.82 -13.15
CA LYS A 332 -10.15 -14.81 -12.91
C LYS A 332 -10.59 -16.23 -13.29
N ILE A 333 -11.85 -16.60 -13.00
CA ILE A 333 -12.45 -17.87 -13.46
C ILE A 333 -12.66 -17.87 -14.99
N MET A 334 -12.94 -16.73 -15.62
CA MET A 334 -13.08 -16.57 -17.07
C MET A 334 -11.72 -16.38 -17.74
N MET A 335 -10.70 -15.86 -17.05
CA MET A 335 -9.32 -15.92 -17.56
C MET A 335 -8.81 -17.36 -17.65
N LEU A 336 -9.23 -18.24 -16.73
CA LEU A 336 -9.05 -19.70 -16.89
C LEU A 336 -9.81 -20.26 -18.10
N ARG A 337 -10.83 -19.58 -18.63
CA ARG A 337 -11.60 -19.95 -19.84
C ARG A 337 -10.93 -19.50 -21.15
N THR A 338 -9.88 -18.68 -21.08
CA THR A 338 -9.06 -18.24 -22.23
C THR A 338 -7.73 -18.97 -22.35
N ASP A 339 -7.56 -20.11 -21.69
CA ASP A 339 -6.38 -20.94 -21.94
C ASP A 339 -6.62 -21.79 -23.21
N PRO A 340 -5.80 -21.65 -24.28
CA PRO A 340 -5.99 -22.40 -25.52
C PRO A 340 -5.91 -23.92 -25.29
N VAL A 341 -5.17 -24.35 -24.28
CA VAL A 341 -5.05 -25.76 -23.88
C VAL A 341 -6.36 -26.28 -23.31
N LEU A 342 -7.04 -25.49 -22.47
CA LEU A 342 -8.34 -25.87 -21.90
C LEU A 342 -9.41 -25.93 -22.99
N ARG A 343 -9.39 -25.00 -23.96
CA ARG A 343 -10.29 -25.07 -25.13
C ARG A 343 -10.07 -26.33 -25.96
N ALA A 344 -8.81 -26.70 -26.22
CA ALA A 344 -8.49 -27.94 -26.93
C ALA A 344 -8.97 -29.18 -26.14
N ALA A 345 -8.77 -29.20 -24.82
CA ALA A 345 -9.22 -30.28 -23.97
C ALA A 345 -10.75 -30.42 -23.96
N ILE A 346 -11.50 -29.31 -23.87
CA ILE A 346 -12.97 -29.32 -23.91
C ILE A 346 -13.48 -29.85 -25.26
N VAL A 347 -12.89 -29.40 -26.37
CA VAL A 347 -13.26 -29.89 -27.71
C VAL A 347 -12.97 -31.39 -27.82
N TYR A 348 -11.82 -31.85 -27.31
CA TYR A 348 -11.46 -33.27 -27.31
C TYR A 348 -12.44 -34.12 -26.49
N ILE A 349 -12.80 -33.67 -25.29
CA ILE A 349 -13.81 -34.34 -24.45
C ILE A 349 -15.17 -34.39 -25.17
N ALA A 350 -15.60 -33.30 -25.81
CA ALA A 350 -16.86 -33.28 -26.55
C ALA A 350 -16.87 -34.28 -27.71
N VAL A 351 -15.77 -34.40 -28.45
CA VAL A 351 -15.62 -35.39 -29.53
C VAL A 351 -15.71 -36.82 -29.00
N ILE A 352 -15.05 -37.11 -27.88
CA ILE A 352 -15.13 -38.43 -27.23
C ILE A 352 -16.57 -38.76 -26.84
N VAL A 353 -17.27 -37.81 -26.19
CA VAL A 353 -18.66 -38.02 -25.77
C VAL A 353 -19.57 -38.30 -26.96
N ILE A 354 -19.42 -37.57 -28.06
CA ILE A 354 -20.18 -37.80 -29.30
C ILE A 354 -19.88 -39.19 -29.88
N ALA A 355 -18.61 -39.60 -29.92
CA ALA A 355 -18.22 -40.90 -30.45
C ALA A 355 -18.81 -42.05 -29.61
N VAL A 356 -18.74 -41.94 -28.28
CA VAL A 356 -19.35 -42.91 -27.35
C VAL A 356 -20.87 -42.97 -27.58
N PHE A 357 -21.52 -41.82 -27.75
CA PHE A 357 -22.96 -41.77 -28.01
C PHE A 357 -23.33 -42.45 -29.34
N GLN A 358 -22.54 -42.25 -30.40
CA GLN A 358 -22.76 -42.92 -31.69
C GLN A 358 -22.59 -44.44 -31.60
N VAL A 359 -21.60 -44.92 -30.82
CA VAL A 359 -21.40 -46.36 -30.60
C VAL A 359 -22.59 -46.96 -29.84
N ILE A 360 -23.06 -46.30 -28.78
CA ILE A 360 -24.23 -46.75 -28.01
C ILE A 360 -25.47 -46.79 -28.92
N PHE A 361 -25.68 -45.77 -29.75
CA PHE A 361 -26.79 -45.71 -30.69
C PHE A 361 -26.74 -46.84 -31.73
N LEU A 362 -25.56 -47.11 -32.32
CA LEU A 362 -25.36 -48.22 -33.27
C LEU A 362 -25.63 -49.59 -32.64
N VAL A 363 -25.12 -49.81 -31.42
CA VAL A 363 -25.36 -51.06 -30.69
C VAL A 363 -26.87 -51.23 -30.44
N THR A 364 -27.54 -50.18 -29.96
CA THR A 364 -28.98 -50.22 -29.69
C THR A 364 -29.77 -50.57 -30.96
N ALA A 365 -29.44 -49.96 -32.11
CA ALA A 365 -30.08 -50.20 -33.39
C ALA A 365 -29.80 -51.59 -34.01
N MET A 366 -28.82 -52.35 -33.52
CA MET A 366 -28.59 -53.74 -33.95
C MET A 366 -29.38 -54.76 -33.13
N PHE A 367 -29.89 -54.37 -31.95
CA PHE A 367 -30.64 -55.23 -31.05
C PHE A 367 -32.16 -55.03 -31.13
N ASP A 368 -32.61 -53.95 -31.80
CA ASP A 368 -33.97 -53.81 -32.37
C ASP A 368 -34.01 -54.44 -33.77
#